data_AF-A0A932M2D4-F1
#
_entry.id   AF-A0A932M2D4-F1
#
_cell.length_a   1.000
_cell.length_b   1.000
_cell.length_c   1.000
_cell.angle_alpha   90.00
_cell.angle_beta   90.00
_cell.angle_gamma   90.00
#
_symmetry.space_group_name_H-M   'P 1'
#
loop_
_entity.id
_entity.type
_entity.pdbx_description
1 polymer ?
#
loop_
_entity_poly.entity_id
_entity_poly.type
_entity_poly.pdbx_seq_one_letter_code
_entity_poly.pdbx_strand_id
1 'polypeptide(L)'
;MPTRVENEILVHHVITENPYLDWFSSAEEGPSNAQVKELIIQMSVLLQESVIIRRKRGIVAEKADYYISDTRFREWLQAVANAMPIDVEKDLKGHILGSVALATRETTHALHQLGRTYGSSNERKRAGASFALGIWAGYGLGKAGGKNFLYQIIDGIRRHNIARRHPKGLPVFSDTPFSMPFYPEQVNAERVLRQMKELHEFDVSHDADWFFGAKQALDALWVFWFGLDKRKFTLA
;
A
#
# COMPACT_ATOMS: atom_id res chain seq x y z
N MET A 1 -0.35 18.94 23.85
CA MET A 1 0.51 17.73 23.96
C MET A 1 0.11 16.78 22.84
N PRO A 2 1.06 16.16 22.11
CA PRO A 2 0.71 15.18 21.09
C PRO A 2 -0.02 13.98 21.69
N THR A 3 -1.00 13.42 20.99
CA THR A 3 -1.73 12.23 21.46
C THR A 3 -0.84 10.98 21.38
N ARG A 4 -1.20 9.93 22.12
CA ARG A 4 -0.50 8.63 22.04
C ARG A 4 -0.46 8.07 20.61
N VAL A 5 -1.52 8.31 19.82
CA VAL A 5 -1.57 7.95 18.39
C VAL A 5 -0.51 8.71 17.58
N GLU A 6 -0.33 10.01 17.84
CA GLU A 6 0.71 10.80 17.17
C GLU A 6 2.10 10.29 17.53
N ASN A 7 2.33 9.95 18.80
CA ASN A 7 3.64 9.53 19.30
C ASN A 7 4.02 8.07 19.01
N GLU A 8 3.05 7.19 18.76
CA GLU A 8 3.33 5.75 18.53
C GLU A 8 2.96 5.28 17.12
N ILE A 9 1.95 5.86 16.48
CA ILE A 9 1.43 5.38 15.19
C ILE A 9 1.91 6.28 14.06
N LEU A 10 1.75 7.61 14.16
CA LEU A 10 2.07 8.52 13.06
C LEU A 10 3.57 8.72 12.81
N VAL A 11 4.41 8.29 13.76
CA VAL A 11 5.87 8.31 13.66
C VAL A 11 6.46 6.98 13.18
N HIS A 12 5.62 6.00 12.89
CA HIS A 12 6.09 4.69 12.43
C HIS A 12 6.83 4.81 11.10
N HIS A 13 7.97 4.11 10.95
CA HIS A 13 8.83 4.20 9.78
C HIS A 13 8.08 4.09 8.47
N VAL A 14 7.25 3.07 8.25
CA VAL A 14 6.47 2.94 6.98
C VAL A 14 5.60 4.15 6.60
N ILE A 15 5.27 5.02 7.55
CA ILE A 15 4.56 6.28 7.32
C ILE A 15 5.54 7.42 7.04
N THR A 16 6.64 7.51 7.80
CA THR A 16 7.58 8.64 7.76
C THR A 16 8.78 8.43 6.84
N GLU A 17 9.05 7.20 6.42
CA GLU A 17 10.23 6.74 5.71
C GLU A 17 9.84 5.53 4.83
N ASN A 18 10.16 5.55 3.54
CA ASN A 18 9.97 4.39 2.69
C ASN A 18 11.04 4.40 1.59
N PRO A 19 12.21 3.80 1.88
CA PRO A 19 13.36 3.85 0.97
C PRO A 19 13.06 3.32 -0.44
N TYR A 20 12.13 2.36 -0.55
CA TYR A 20 11.71 1.85 -1.85
C TYR A 20 10.96 2.91 -2.65
N LEU A 21 9.95 3.55 -2.05
CA LEU A 21 9.14 4.56 -2.75
C LEU A 21 9.90 5.86 -3.00
N ASP A 22 10.78 6.25 -2.09
CA ASP A 22 11.68 7.39 -2.28
C ASP A 22 12.57 7.15 -3.51
N TRP A 23 13.19 5.98 -3.60
CA TRP A 23 13.96 5.60 -4.78
C TRP A 23 13.09 5.50 -6.04
N PHE A 24 11.96 4.80 -5.97
CA PHE A 24 11.11 4.52 -7.14
C PHE A 24 10.61 5.82 -7.78
N SER A 25 10.27 6.82 -6.95
CA SER A 25 9.79 8.12 -7.38
C SER A 25 10.88 9.13 -7.78
N SER A 26 12.15 8.85 -7.49
CA SER A 26 13.28 9.77 -7.74
C SER A 26 14.36 9.23 -8.68
N ALA A 27 14.34 7.94 -9.02
CA ALA A 27 15.34 7.31 -9.89
C ALA A 27 15.53 8.08 -11.21
N GLU A 28 16.76 8.51 -11.47
CA GLU A 28 17.09 9.36 -12.64
C GLU A 28 16.83 8.65 -13.97
N GLU A 29 17.27 7.39 -14.10
CA GLU A 29 17.01 6.56 -15.28
C GLU A 29 15.61 5.95 -15.32
N GLY A 30 14.78 6.28 -14.33
CA GLY A 30 13.52 5.61 -14.05
C GLY A 30 13.69 4.13 -13.65
N PRO A 31 12.70 3.53 -12.97
CA PRO A 31 12.70 2.09 -12.71
C PRO A 31 12.74 1.26 -14.00
N SER A 32 13.40 0.10 -14.00
CA SER A 32 13.43 -0.85 -15.11
C SER A 32 12.07 -1.53 -15.33
N ASN A 33 11.87 -2.18 -16.49
CA ASN A 33 10.66 -3.00 -16.71
C ASN A 33 10.49 -4.08 -15.62
N ALA A 34 11.58 -4.71 -15.20
CA ALA A 34 11.55 -5.75 -14.17
C ALA A 34 11.19 -5.18 -12.79
N GLN A 35 11.70 -4.00 -12.45
CA GLN A 35 11.38 -3.31 -11.19
C GLN A 35 9.91 -2.86 -11.15
N VAL A 36 9.38 -2.31 -12.25
CA VAL A 36 7.95 -1.97 -12.35
C VAL A 36 7.09 -3.24 -12.28
N LYS A 37 7.46 -4.30 -13.01
CA LYS A 37 6.75 -5.58 -12.98
C LYS A 37 6.67 -6.15 -11.56
N GLU A 38 7.77 -6.19 -10.84
CA GLU A 38 7.83 -6.67 -9.47
C GLU A 38 6.90 -5.86 -8.54
N LEU A 39 6.92 -4.53 -8.64
CA LEU A 39 6.02 -3.68 -7.86
C LEU A 39 4.55 -4.03 -8.11
N ILE A 40 4.15 -4.11 -9.39
CA ILE A 40 2.77 -4.38 -9.77
C ILE A 40 2.32 -5.76 -9.28
N ILE A 41 3.17 -6.78 -9.43
CA ILE A 41 2.88 -8.13 -8.95
C ILE A 41 2.70 -8.11 -7.43
N GLN A 42 3.68 -7.64 -6.66
CA GLN A 42 3.62 -7.72 -5.21
C GLN A 42 2.51 -6.85 -4.62
N MET A 43 2.26 -5.66 -5.18
CA MET A 43 1.12 -4.82 -4.79
C MET A 43 -0.21 -5.50 -5.08
N SER A 44 -0.37 -6.14 -6.25
CA SER A 44 -1.60 -6.85 -6.58
C SER A 44 -1.90 -7.94 -5.55
N VAL A 45 -0.86 -8.69 -5.12
CA VAL A 45 -0.97 -9.75 -4.12
C VAL A 45 -1.34 -9.18 -2.75
N LEU A 46 -0.66 -8.13 -2.30
CA LEU A 46 -0.95 -7.49 -1.00
C LEU A 46 -2.41 -7.03 -0.91
N LEU A 47 -2.91 -6.35 -1.95
CA LEU A 47 -4.27 -5.82 -1.99
C LEU A 47 -5.31 -6.95 -2.05
N GLN A 48 -5.12 -7.92 -2.96
CA GLN A 48 -6.05 -9.02 -3.16
C GLN A 48 -6.17 -9.90 -1.91
N GLU A 49 -5.04 -10.32 -1.33
CA GLU A 49 -5.05 -11.21 -0.17
C GLU A 49 -5.55 -10.51 1.09
N SER A 50 -5.34 -9.20 1.24
CA SER A 50 -5.91 -8.43 2.35
C SER A 50 -7.45 -8.37 2.30
N VAL A 51 -8.05 -8.38 1.11
CA VAL A 51 -9.51 -8.54 0.95
C VAL A 51 -9.94 -9.95 1.32
N ILE A 52 -9.21 -10.98 0.87
CA ILE A 52 -9.51 -12.39 1.16
C ILE A 52 -9.42 -12.67 2.66
N ILE A 53 -8.41 -12.15 3.36
CA ILE A 53 -8.21 -12.29 4.81
C ILE A 53 -9.46 -11.86 5.57
N ARG A 54 -10.06 -10.73 5.19
CA ARG A 54 -11.31 -10.24 5.81
C ARG A 54 -12.52 -11.07 5.44
N ARG A 55 -12.71 -11.36 4.15
CA ARG A 55 -13.86 -12.13 3.65
C ARG A 55 -13.94 -13.51 4.29
N LYS A 56 -12.82 -14.22 4.40
CA LYS A 56 -12.75 -15.55 5.04
C LYS A 56 -13.18 -15.53 6.52
N ARG A 57 -13.20 -14.36 7.15
CA ARG A 57 -13.54 -14.18 8.57
C ARG A 57 -14.85 -13.43 8.78
N GLY A 58 -15.64 -13.20 7.73
CA GLY A 58 -16.92 -12.51 7.82
C GLY A 58 -16.82 -11.04 8.23
N ILE A 59 -15.64 -10.43 8.07
CA ILE A 59 -15.40 -9.03 8.45
C ILE A 59 -15.94 -8.12 7.34
N VAL A 60 -16.87 -7.22 7.70
CA VAL A 60 -17.36 -6.16 6.81
C VAL A 60 -16.31 -5.05 6.71
N ALA A 61 -16.13 -4.51 5.50
CA ALA A 61 -15.19 -3.42 5.27
C ALA A 61 -15.62 -2.14 6.02
N GLU A 62 -14.71 -1.58 6.81
CA GLU A 62 -14.88 -0.26 7.41
C GLU A 62 -14.48 0.85 6.43
N LYS A 63 -14.86 2.11 6.74
CA LYS A 63 -14.47 3.25 5.89
C LYS A 63 -12.96 3.43 5.75
N ALA A 64 -12.17 3.01 6.73
CA ALA A 64 -10.71 3.03 6.66
C ALA A 64 -10.12 1.92 5.77
N ASP A 65 -10.90 0.89 5.44
CA ASP A 65 -10.46 -0.25 4.64
C ASP A 65 -10.54 -0.03 3.12
N TYR A 66 -11.27 1.01 2.69
CA TYR A 66 -11.57 1.20 1.27
C TYR A 66 -10.31 1.29 0.41
N TYR A 67 -9.18 1.72 0.95
CA TYR A 67 -7.90 1.73 0.23
C TYR A 67 -7.38 0.34 -0.15
N ILE A 68 -7.23 -0.55 0.84
CA ILE A 68 -6.70 -1.91 0.62
C ILE A 68 -7.71 -2.77 -0.15
N SER A 69 -8.99 -2.42 -0.06
CA SER A 69 -10.05 -3.02 -0.88
C SER A 69 -10.34 -2.31 -2.20
N ASP A 70 -9.68 -1.22 -2.56
CA ASP A 70 -10.14 -0.38 -3.66
C ASP A 70 -10.05 -1.13 -4.99
N THR A 71 -11.21 -1.37 -5.61
CA THR A 71 -11.29 -2.05 -6.90
C THR A 71 -10.58 -1.26 -7.99
N ARG A 72 -10.65 0.07 -7.94
CA ARG A 72 -10.04 0.95 -8.93
C ARG A 72 -8.51 0.87 -8.88
N PHE A 73 -7.93 0.73 -7.69
CA PHE A 73 -6.49 0.54 -7.57
C PHE A 73 -6.05 -0.78 -8.20
N ARG A 74 -6.83 -1.86 -7.99
CA ARG A 74 -6.57 -3.15 -8.66
C ARG A 74 -6.75 -3.07 -10.17
N GLU A 75 -7.78 -2.39 -10.66
CA GLU A 75 -8.01 -2.16 -12.09
C GLU A 75 -6.84 -1.41 -12.73
N TRP A 76 -6.30 -0.40 -12.05
CA TRP A 76 -5.11 0.30 -12.52
C TRP A 76 -3.87 -0.60 -12.57
N LEU A 77 -3.61 -1.39 -11.52
CA LEU A 77 -2.50 -2.36 -11.54
C LEU A 77 -2.63 -3.33 -12.71
N GLN A 78 -3.86 -3.79 -13.00
CA GLN A 78 -4.15 -4.66 -14.15
C GLN A 78 -3.90 -3.94 -15.47
N ALA A 79 -4.30 -2.68 -15.61
CA ALA A 79 -4.06 -1.89 -16.83
C ALA A 79 -2.56 -1.68 -17.07
N VAL A 80 -1.78 -1.38 -16.03
CA VAL A 80 -0.32 -1.27 -16.12
C VAL A 80 0.28 -2.61 -16.54
N ALA A 81 -0.13 -3.73 -15.93
CA ALA A 81 0.34 -5.05 -16.30
C ALA A 81 0.02 -5.44 -17.76
N ASN A 82 -1.19 -5.14 -18.24
CA ASN A 82 -1.60 -5.41 -19.62
C ASN A 82 -0.76 -4.63 -20.66
N ALA A 83 -0.24 -3.46 -20.28
CA ALA A 83 0.61 -2.65 -21.14
C ALA A 83 2.09 -3.09 -21.12
N MET A 84 2.48 -3.94 -20.16
CA MET A 84 3.82 -4.51 -20.14
C MET A 84 3.96 -5.64 -21.18
N PRO A 85 5.14 -5.82 -21.78
CA PRO A 85 5.44 -7.00 -22.58
C PRO A 85 5.68 -8.21 -21.66
N ILE A 86 4.66 -8.57 -20.87
CA ILE A 86 4.64 -9.76 -20.03
C ILE A 86 4.10 -10.87 -20.92
N ASP A 87 4.86 -11.95 -21.08
CA ASP A 87 4.30 -13.20 -21.56
C ASP A 87 3.45 -13.77 -20.42
N VAL A 88 2.17 -13.41 -20.37
CA VAL A 88 1.26 -13.74 -19.25
C VAL A 88 1.20 -15.27 -19.01
N GLU A 89 1.44 -16.09 -20.04
CA GLU A 89 1.54 -17.55 -19.87
C GLU A 89 2.89 -18.01 -19.33
N LYS A 90 4.03 -17.47 -19.82
CA LYS A 90 5.37 -17.92 -19.37
C LYS A 90 5.83 -17.29 -18.06
N ASP A 91 5.55 -16.00 -17.87
CA ASP A 91 6.03 -15.21 -16.74
C ASP A 91 5.11 -15.27 -15.52
N LEU A 92 3.81 -15.54 -15.73
CA LEU A 92 2.85 -15.71 -14.64
C LEU A 92 2.37 -17.16 -14.50
N LYS A 93 2.81 -18.12 -15.33
CA LYS A 93 2.43 -19.56 -15.26
C LYS A 93 0.95 -19.79 -14.92
N GLY A 94 0.04 -19.10 -15.60
CA GLY A 94 -1.40 -19.24 -15.36
C GLY A 94 -1.91 -18.64 -14.04
N HIS A 95 -1.11 -17.82 -13.35
CA HIS A 95 -1.53 -17.10 -12.15
C HIS A 95 -2.15 -15.74 -12.51
N ILE A 96 -3.38 -15.55 -12.03
CA ILE A 96 -4.07 -14.26 -12.05
C ILE A 96 -3.29 -13.30 -11.14
N LEU A 97 -3.09 -12.04 -11.56
CA LEU A 97 -2.56 -11.00 -10.68
C LEU A 97 -3.31 -11.01 -9.34
N GLY A 98 -2.57 -10.80 -8.26
CA GLY A 98 -3.13 -10.94 -6.91
C GLY A 98 -3.06 -12.35 -6.33
N SER A 99 -2.59 -13.36 -7.06
CA SER A 99 -2.40 -14.70 -6.51
C SER A 99 -1.25 -14.76 -5.51
N VAL A 100 -1.50 -15.32 -4.32
CA VAL A 100 -0.45 -15.58 -3.31
C VAL A 100 0.70 -16.46 -3.82
N ALA A 101 0.50 -17.23 -4.90
CA ALA A 101 1.57 -18.00 -5.54
C ALA A 101 2.69 -17.10 -6.13
N LEU A 102 2.37 -15.83 -6.42
CA LEU A 102 3.32 -14.83 -6.90
C LEU A 102 3.97 -14.03 -5.75
N ALA A 103 3.57 -14.29 -4.51
CA ALA A 103 4.10 -13.59 -3.35
C ALA A 103 5.57 -13.93 -3.12
N THR A 104 6.39 -12.91 -2.92
CA THR A 104 7.73 -13.13 -2.35
C THR A 104 7.64 -13.57 -0.88
N ARG A 105 8.78 -14.00 -0.32
CA ARG A 105 8.88 -14.38 1.09
C ARG A 105 8.44 -13.24 2.01
N GLU A 106 8.89 -12.03 1.73
CA GLU A 106 8.56 -10.84 2.53
C GLU A 106 7.08 -10.47 2.38
N THR A 107 6.52 -10.53 1.16
CA THR A 107 5.08 -10.31 0.94
C THR A 107 4.23 -11.35 1.68
N THR A 108 4.63 -12.62 1.62
CA THR A 108 3.96 -13.70 2.38
C THR A 108 4.03 -13.46 3.88
N HIS A 109 5.18 -13.01 4.39
CA HIS A 109 5.35 -12.69 5.80
C HIS A 109 4.44 -11.53 6.24
N ALA A 110 4.41 -10.45 5.46
CA ALA A 110 3.53 -9.32 5.68
C ALA A 110 2.05 -9.74 5.71
N LEU A 111 1.60 -10.54 4.74
CA LEU A 111 0.23 -11.05 4.69
C LEU A 111 -0.13 -11.92 5.89
N HIS A 112 0.80 -12.75 6.37
CA HIS A 112 0.58 -13.56 7.56
C HIS A 112 0.47 -12.68 8.83
N GLN A 113 1.27 -11.62 8.94
CA GLN A 113 1.14 -10.65 10.03
C GLN A 113 -0.20 -9.88 9.97
N LEU A 114 -0.60 -9.41 8.78
CA LEU A 114 -1.93 -8.81 8.57
C LEU A 114 -3.06 -9.78 8.91
N GLY A 115 -2.92 -11.07 8.60
CA GLY A 115 -3.86 -12.10 9.00
C GLY A 115 -4.04 -12.24 10.52
N ARG A 116 -3.03 -11.90 11.32
CA ARG A 116 -3.09 -11.94 12.79
C ARG A 116 -3.71 -10.68 13.40
N THR A 117 -3.66 -9.55 12.69
CA THR A 117 -4.12 -8.24 13.18
C THR A 117 -5.38 -7.79 12.47
N TYR A 118 -5.26 -7.43 11.19
CA TYR A 118 -6.34 -6.97 10.34
C TYR A 118 -7.41 -8.04 10.12
N GLY A 119 -7.00 -9.31 10.08
CA GLY A 119 -7.94 -10.43 10.10
C GLY A 119 -8.48 -10.76 11.49
N SER A 120 -7.98 -10.21 12.59
CA SER A 120 -8.23 -10.77 13.93
C SER A 120 -9.71 -10.88 14.30
N SER A 121 -10.05 -11.92 15.08
CA SER A 121 -11.36 -12.02 15.74
C SER A 121 -11.48 -11.06 16.93
N ASN A 122 -10.37 -10.55 17.45
CA ASN A 122 -10.38 -9.48 18.44
C ASN A 122 -10.66 -8.14 17.75
N GLU A 123 -11.83 -7.58 18.02
CA GLU A 123 -12.32 -6.35 17.37
C GLU A 123 -11.43 -5.15 17.66
N ARG A 124 -10.86 -5.03 18.86
CA ARG A 124 -9.95 -3.94 19.21
C ARG A 124 -8.66 -3.99 18.38
N LYS A 125 -8.04 -5.17 18.28
CA LYS A 125 -6.86 -5.39 17.42
C LYS A 125 -7.17 -5.09 15.95
N ARG A 126 -8.33 -5.55 15.47
CA ARG A 126 -8.77 -5.32 14.09
C ARG A 126 -9.00 -3.83 13.81
N ALA A 127 -9.69 -3.12 14.69
CA ALA A 127 -9.96 -1.69 14.57
C ALA A 127 -8.66 -0.88 14.55
N GLY A 128 -7.70 -1.21 15.42
CA GLY A 128 -6.37 -0.59 15.42
C GLY A 128 -5.61 -0.81 14.11
N ALA A 129 -5.64 -2.05 13.59
CA ALA A 129 -5.03 -2.38 12.32
C ALA A 129 -5.69 -1.60 11.15
N SER A 130 -7.02 -1.61 11.06
CA SER A 130 -7.76 -0.88 10.01
C SER A 130 -7.45 0.62 10.02
N PHE A 131 -7.47 1.23 11.22
CA PHE A 131 -7.08 2.63 11.39
C PHE A 131 -5.67 2.88 10.87
N ALA A 132 -4.69 2.11 11.30
CA ALA A 132 -3.29 2.34 10.94
C ALA A 132 -3.04 2.20 9.43
N LEU A 133 -3.70 1.22 8.79
CA LEU A 133 -3.65 1.02 7.34
C LEU A 133 -4.28 2.19 6.57
N GLY A 134 -5.43 2.71 7.04
CA GLY A 134 -6.06 3.90 6.46
C GLY A 134 -5.23 5.17 6.63
N ILE A 135 -4.61 5.35 7.79
CA ILE A 135 -3.67 6.45 8.05
C ILE A 135 -2.45 6.36 7.14
N TRP A 136 -1.85 5.18 7.00
CA TRP A 136 -0.73 4.97 6.07
C TRP A 136 -1.15 5.22 4.62
N ALA A 137 -2.35 4.83 4.20
CA ALA A 137 -2.84 5.14 2.88
C ALA A 137 -3.03 6.66 2.65
N GLY A 138 -3.51 7.38 3.66
CA GLY A 138 -3.73 8.82 3.59
C GLY A 138 -2.45 9.65 3.68
N TYR A 139 -1.50 9.25 4.53
CA TYR A 139 -0.33 10.05 4.93
C TYR A 139 1.02 9.36 4.79
N GLY A 140 1.05 8.08 4.43
CA GLY A 140 2.29 7.34 4.18
C GLY A 140 3.12 8.08 3.13
N LEU A 141 4.39 8.29 3.47
CA LEU A 141 5.25 9.37 2.98
C LEU A 141 4.55 10.50 2.24
N GLY A 142 3.75 11.19 3.07
CA GLY A 142 3.00 12.39 2.78
C GLY A 142 2.56 13.13 4.03
N LYS A 143 3.51 13.73 4.76
CA LYS A 143 3.19 14.84 5.67
C LYS A 143 4.00 16.09 5.31
N ALA A 144 3.25 17.20 5.19
CA ALA A 144 3.60 18.52 4.63
C ALA A 144 3.77 18.53 3.09
N GLY A 145 2.65 18.50 2.35
CA GLY A 145 2.65 18.74 0.89
C GLY A 145 1.57 18.03 0.06
N GLY A 146 0.73 17.17 0.66
CA GLY A 146 -0.41 16.53 -0.02
C GLY A 146 -0.08 15.37 -0.97
N LYS A 147 1.12 14.78 -0.87
CA LYS A 147 1.54 13.62 -1.68
C LYS A 147 1.70 12.41 -0.78
N ASN A 148 0.92 11.36 -0.94
CA ASN A 148 1.13 10.08 -0.25
C ASN A 148 1.90 9.08 -1.11
N PHE A 149 2.08 7.88 -0.59
CA PHE A 149 2.79 6.77 -1.23
C PHE A 149 2.32 6.46 -2.67
N LEU A 150 1.03 6.66 -2.99
CA LEU A 150 0.50 6.45 -4.34
C LEU A 150 1.06 7.48 -5.32
N TYR A 151 1.22 8.74 -4.91
CA TYR A 151 1.86 9.76 -5.73
C TYR A 151 3.30 9.39 -6.05
N GLN A 152 4.03 8.77 -5.11
CA GLN A 152 5.39 8.28 -5.36
C GLN A 152 5.40 7.13 -6.39
N ILE A 153 4.42 6.21 -6.32
CA ILE A 153 4.27 5.18 -7.36
C ILE A 153 3.99 5.84 -8.72
N ILE A 154 3.06 6.78 -8.80
CA ILE A 154 2.72 7.50 -10.04
C ILE A 154 3.96 8.19 -10.61
N ASP A 155 4.70 8.93 -9.79
CA ASP A 155 5.90 9.66 -10.21
C ASP A 155 6.98 8.68 -10.72
N GLY A 156 7.13 7.51 -10.11
CA GLY A 156 8.03 6.46 -10.60
C GLY A 156 7.58 5.84 -11.93
N ILE A 157 6.28 5.61 -12.12
CA ILE A 157 5.71 5.14 -13.40
C ILE A 157 5.94 6.18 -14.51
N ARG A 158 5.74 7.47 -14.21
CA ARG A 158 6.04 8.56 -15.16
C ARG A 158 7.50 8.57 -15.59
N ARG A 159 8.41 8.45 -14.62
CA ARG A 159 9.84 8.37 -14.91
C ARG A 159 10.19 7.15 -15.76
N HIS A 160 9.59 5.98 -15.46
CA HIS A 160 9.73 4.80 -16.30
C HIS A 160 9.27 5.07 -17.74
N ASN A 161 8.09 5.67 -17.93
CA ASN A 161 7.57 6.02 -19.24
C ASN A 161 8.53 6.92 -20.02
N ILE A 162 9.01 7.99 -19.38
CA ILE A 162 9.98 8.96 -19.95
C ILE A 162 11.28 8.29 -20.36
N ALA A 163 11.88 7.49 -19.48
CA ALA A 163 13.20 6.94 -19.73
C ALA A 163 13.20 5.70 -20.64
N ARG A 164 12.15 4.87 -20.57
CA ARG A 164 12.19 3.51 -21.15
C ARG A 164 11.18 3.27 -22.26
N ARG A 165 10.06 4.02 -22.30
CA ARG A 165 8.97 3.79 -23.26
C ARG A 165 8.93 4.83 -24.37
N HIS A 166 8.93 6.11 -24.01
CA HIS A 166 8.90 7.22 -24.98
C HIS A 166 10.02 7.16 -26.03
N PRO A 167 11.31 6.91 -25.69
CA PRO A 167 12.38 6.85 -26.69
C PRO A 167 12.22 5.71 -27.70
N LYS A 168 11.38 4.72 -27.39
CA LYS A 168 11.13 3.52 -28.20
C LYS A 168 9.78 3.55 -28.90
N GLY A 169 8.99 4.64 -28.76
CA GLY A 169 7.63 4.72 -29.29
C GLY A 169 6.67 3.65 -28.72
N LEU A 170 6.97 3.10 -27.54
CA LEU A 170 6.13 2.07 -26.91
C LEU A 170 4.90 2.72 -26.24
N PRO A 171 3.76 2.00 -26.16
CA PRO A 171 2.65 2.40 -25.31
C PRO A 171 3.13 2.69 -23.89
N VAL A 172 2.69 3.83 -23.34
CA VAL A 172 3.00 4.24 -21.97
C VAL A 172 2.11 3.50 -20.98
N PHE A 173 2.63 3.25 -19.78
CA PHE A 173 1.78 2.80 -18.68
C PHE A 173 0.89 3.96 -18.25
N SER A 174 -0.35 3.66 -17.91
CA SER A 174 -1.24 4.66 -17.31
C SER A 174 -0.58 5.22 -16.05
N ASP A 175 -0.31 6.53 -16.05
CA ASP A 175 0.21 7.29 -14.91
C ASP A 175 -0.92 7.99 -14.14
N THR A 176 -2.16 7.62 -14.44
CA THR A 176 -3.37 8.15 -13.85
C THR A 176 -4.22 6.97 -13.40
N PRO A 177 -4.07 6.52 -12.15
CA PRO A 177 -4.95 5.47 -11.63
C PRO A 177 -6.43 5.86 -11.64
N PHE A 178 -6.76 7.13 -11.89
CA PHE A 178 -8.11 7.66 -11.86
C PHE A 178 -8.28 8.87 -12.79
N SER A 179 -9.42 8.93 -13.48
CA SER A 179 -10.00 10.15 -14.06
C SER A 179 -10.77 11.01 -13.02
N MET A 180 -10.54 10.81 -11.73
CA MET A 180 -11.09 11.58 -10.60
C MET A 180 -10.01 11.83 -9.54
N PRO A 181 -10.06 12.94 -8.78
CA PRO A 181 -9.04 13.23 -7.79
C PRO A 181 -9.13 12.23 -6.64
N PHE A 182 -7.97 11.66 -6.28
CA PHE A 182 -7.71 10.80 -5.11
C PHE A 182 -7.83 11.58 -3.77
N TYR A 183 -8.66 12.62 -3.77
CA TYR A 183 -9.00 13.50 -2.67
C TYR A 183 -9.74 12.82 -1.48
N PRO A 184 -10.49 11.70 -1.64
CA PRO A 184 -11.25 11.13 -0.53
C PRO A 184 -10.39 10.63 0.64
N GLU A 185 -9.21 10.04 0.38
CA GLU A 185 -8.50 9.30 1.45
C GLU A 185 -7.65 10.16 2.35
N GLN A 186 -6.99 11.19 1.81
CA GLN A 186 -6.35 12.17 2.68
C GLN A 186 -7.41 12.88 3.54
N VAL A 187 -8.55 13.25 2.94
CA VAL A 187 -9.69 13.82 3.67
C VAL A 187 -10.26 12.83 4.70
N ASN A 188 -10.30 11.53 4.38
CA ASN A 188 -10.75 10.49 5.29
C ASN A 188 -9.79 10.33 6.47
N ALA A 189 -8.48 10.27 6.22
CA ALA A 189 -7.46 10.19 7.26
C ALA A 189 -7.44 11.46 8.13
N GLU A 190 -7.56 12.65 7.53
CA GLU A 190 -7.72 13.93 8.23
C GLU A 190 -8.97 13.93 9.10
N ARG A 191 -10.10 13.47 8.57
CA ARG A 191 -11.37 13.39 9.28
C ARG A 191 -11.27 12.43 10.47
N VAL A 192 -10.72 11.23 10.29
CA VAL A 192 -10.59 10.25 11.38
C VAL A 192 -9.63 10.78 12.45
N LEU A 193 -8.50 11.38 12.09
CA LEU A 193 -7.61 12.03 13.05
C LEU A 193 -8.31 13.18 13.79
N ARG A 194 -9.14 13.98 13.10
CA ARG A 194 -9.92 15.06 13.72
C ARG A 194 -10.94 14.53 14.71
N GLN A 195 -11.69 13.49 14.33
CA GLN A 195 -12.67 12.84 15.22
C GLN A 195 -12.00 12.32 16.50
N MET A 196 -10.80 11.74 16.39
CA MET A 196 -10.02 11.32 17.56
C MET A 196 -9.54 12.49 18.43
N LYS A 197 -9.14 13.61 17.82
CA LYS A 197 -8.57 14.77 18.53
C LYS A 197 -9.61 15.66 19.20
N GLU A 198 -10.69 15.95 18.49
CA GLU A 198 -11.61 17.04 18.83
C GLU A 198 -12.93 16.54 19.43
N LEU A 199 -13.39 15.36 19.00
CA LEU A 199 -14.72 14.88 19.38
C LEU A 199 -14.70 13.89 20.55
N HIS A 200 -13.51 13.42 20.98
CA HIS A 200 -13.34 12.37 22.01
C HIS A 200 -14.17 11.08 21.78
N GLU A 201 -14.77 10.92 20.59
CA GLU A 201 -15.61 9.78 20.21
C GLU A 201 -14.84 8.46 20.19
N PHE A 202 -13.50 8.53 20.14
CA PHE A 202 -12.58 7.41 20.08
C PHE A 202 -11.43 7.59 21.08
N ASP A 203 -11.72 7.58 22.39
CA ASP A 203 -10.65 7.47 23.38
C ASP A 203 -10.09 6.03 23.42
N VAL A 204 -9.07 5.79 22.60
CA VAL A 204 -8.30 4.54 22.57
C VAL A 204 -7.00 4.66 23.35
N SER A 205 -6.75 5.77 24.06
CA SER A 205 -5.44 6.09 24.65
C SER A 205 -4.92 5.01 25.61
N HIS A 206 -5.80 4.23 26.22
CA HIS A 206 -5.49 3.13 27.14
C HIS A 206 -5.71 1.72 26.54
N ASP A 207 -6.15 1.62 25.27
CA ASP A 207 -6.51 0.35 24.62
C ASP A 207 -5.27 -0.37 24.07
N ALA A 208 -4.66 -1.22 24.89
CA ALA A 208 -3.43 -1.95 24.54
C ALA A 208 -3.61 -2.86 23.32
N ASP A 209 -4.77 -3.50 23.17
CA ASP A 209 -5.06 -4.38 22.04
C ASP A 209 -5.19 -3.59 20.74
N TRP A 210 -5.84 -2.43 20.79
CA TRP A 210 -5.91 -1.52 19.65
C TRP A 210 -4.52 -1.07 19.20
N PHE A 211 -3.68 -0.60 20.12
CA PHE A 211 -2.31 -0.17 19.80
C PHE A 211 -1.43 -1.33 19.29
N PHE A 212 -1.61 -2.52 19.85
CA PHE A 212 -0.94 -3.73 19.34
C PHE A 212 -1.33 -4.01 17.89
N GLY A 213 -2.64 -3.99 17.58
CA GLY A 213 -3.15 -4.20 16.23
C GLY A 213 -2.65 -3.17 15.23
N ALA A 214 -2.66 -1.90 15.61
CA ALA A 214 -2.18 -0.77 14.80
C ALA A 214 -0.70 -0.91 14.45
N LYS A 215 0.17 -1.07 15.47
CA LYS A 215 1.63 -1.17 15.26
C LYS A 215 2.00 -2.38 14.42
N GLN A 216 1.44 -3.54 14.72
CA GLN A 216 1.73 -4.77 13.99
C GLN A 216 1.24 -4.74 12.53
N ALA A 217 0.18 -3.99 12.22
CA ALA A 217 -0.23 -3.78 10.82
C ALA A 217 0.78 -2.88 10.06
N LEU A 218 1.32 -1.85 10.70
CA LEU A 218 2.36 -1.00 10.12
C LEU A 218 3.70 -1.74 9.98
N ASP A 219 4.06 -2.58 10.95
CA ASP A 219 5.22 -3.48 10.86
C ASP A 219 5.10 -4.41 9.65
N ALA A 220 3.90 -4.95 9.39
CA ALA A 220 3.65 -5.80 8.24
C ALA A 220 3.84 -5.05 6.91
N LEU A 221 3.32 -3.82 6.80
CA LEU A 221 3.57 -2.98 5.63
C LEU A 221 5.06 -2.64 5.48
N TRP A 222 5.76 -2.39 6.58
CA TRP A 222 7.20 -2.15 6.54
C TRP A 222 7.95 -3.35 5.97
N VAL A 223 7.64 -4.57 6.41
CA VAL A 223 8.24 -5.80 5.85
C VAL A 223 7.97 -5.91 4.35
N PHE A 224 6.75 -5.61 3.91
CA PHE A 224 6.39 -5.63 2.49
C PHE A 224 7.28 -4.68 1.67
N TRP A 225 7.34 -3.40 2.07
CA TRP A 225 8.12 -2.39 1.35
C TRP A 225 9.63 -2.66 1.42
N PHE A 226 10.12 -3.12 2.56
CA PHE A 226 11.52 -3.51 2.72
C PHE A 226 11.90 -4.71 1.85
N GLY A 227 10.97 -5.64 1.62
CA GLY A 227 11.16 -6.74 0.68
C GLY A 227 11.36 -6.25 -0.76
N LEU A 228 10.53 -5.30 -1.20
CA LEU A 228 10.70 -4.64 -2.50
C LEU A 228 12.02 -3.88 -2.57
N ASP A 229 12.38 -3.18 -1.50
CA ASP A 229 13.63 -2.42 -1.39
C ASP A 229 14.87 -3.27 -1.62
N LYS A 230 14.93 -4.44 -0.97
CA LYS A 230 16.04 -5.38 -1.14
C LYS A 230 16.18 -5.91 -2.56
N ARG A 231 15.05 -6.19 -3.22
CA ARG A 231 15.03 -6.83 -4.54
C ARG A 231 15.25 -5.85 -5.68
N LYS A 232 15.07 -4.54 -5.47
CA LYS A 232 15.21 -3.56 -6.55
C LYS A 232 16.59 -3.62 -7.21
N PHE A 233 17.65 -3.89 -6.44
CA PHE A 233 19.03 -4.00 -6.95
C PHE A 233 19.32 -5.34 -7.63
N THR A 234 18.55 -6.39 -7.34
CA THR A 234 18.70 -7.69 -8.00
C THR A 234 17.94 -7.77 -9.33
N LEU A 235 17.16 -6.74 -9.66
CA LEU A 235 16.27 -6.64 -10.82
C LEU A 235 16.68 -5.51 -11.78
N ALA A 236 17.83 -4.88 -11.55
CA ALA A 236 18.37 -3.78 -12.35
C ALA A 236 18.88 -4.27 -13.72
#